data_AF-A0A429EQJ7-F1
#
_entry.id   AF-A0A429EQJ7-F1
#
_cell.length_a   1.000
_cell.length_b   1.000
_cell.length_c   1.000
_cell.angle_alpha   90.00
_cell.angle_beta   90.00
_cell.angle_gamma   90.00
#
_symmetry.space_group_name_H-M   'P 1'
#
loop_
_entity.id
_entity.type
_entity.pdbx_description
1 polymer ?
#
loop_
_entity_poly.entity_id
_entity_poly.type
_entity_poly.pdbx_seq_one_letter_code
_entity_poly.pdbx_strand_id
1 'polypeptide(L)'
;MAGRRRWSTEEILDTAADLLHTSDAESFSVRKLAAVLGTDSSSLYRHFRNKTERLRAVADRILAAAMDGYRPDGDWKQRITATAQRLREAFGRHPQLAAIWGRYGSGGTGSRLVME
;
A
#
# COMPACT_ATOMS: atom_id res chain seq x y z
N MET A 1 5.09 -16.35 -29.28
CA MET A 1 4.59 -16.65 -27.93
C MET A 1 5.28 -15.70 -26.95
N ALA A 2 4.63 -14.61 -26.56
CA ALA A 2 5.22 -13.65 -25.62
C ALA A 2 5.38 -14.35 -24.24
N GLY A 3 6.60 -14.32 -23.70
CA GLY A 3 6.89 -14.91 -22.39
C GLY A 3 6.01 -14.30 -21.32
N ARG A 4 5.39 -15.14 -20.47
CA ARG A 4 4.54 -14.71 -19.37
C ARG A 4 5.37 -13.87 -18.39
N ARG A 5 5.20 -12.54 -18.41
CA ARG A 5 5.87 -11.62 -17.46
C ARG A 5 5.54 -12.06 -16.04
N ARG A 6 6.56 -12.23 -15.20
CA ARG A 6 6.40 -12.54 -13.77
C ARG A 6 6.47 -11.24 -13.00
N TRP A 7 5.39 -10.89 -12.30
CA TRP A 7 5.30 -9.70 -11.49
C TRP A 7 5.88 -9.95 -10.09
N SER A 8 6.66 -9.00 -9.57
CA SER A 8 7.08 -9.02 -8.17
C SER A 8 5.90 -8.63 -7.26
N THR A 9 5.97 -9.01 -5.97
CA THR A 9 4.96 -8.58 -4.99
C THR A 9 4.91 -7.05 -4.89
N GLU A 10 6.05 -6.36 -5.03
CA GLU A 10 6.12 -4.90 -5.00
C GLU A 10 5.41 -4.28 -6.20
N GLU A 11 5.67 -4.75 -7.43
CA GLU A 11 4.99 -4.26 -8.64
C GLU A 11 3.46 -4.48 -8.56
N ILE A 12 3.03 -5.60 -7.99
CA ILE A 12 1.61 -5.91 -7.76
C ILE A 12 0.99 -4.90 -6.77
N LEU A 13 1.71 -4.57 -5.69
CA LEU A 13 1.23 -3.64 -4.66
C LEU A 13 1.23 -2.19 -5.15
N ASP A 14 2.20 -1.78 -5.95
CA ASP A 14 2.26 -0.45 -6.57
C ASP A 14 1.09 -0.26 -7.53
N THR A 15 0.86 -1.24 -8.41
CA THR A 15 -0.30 -1.22 -9.32
C THR A 15 -1.62 -1.23 -8.56
N ALA A 16 -1.69 -1.94 -7.43
CA ALA A 16 -2.86 -1.93 -6.57
C ALA A 16 -3.10 -0.56 -5.91
N ALA A 17 -2.05 0.12 -5.45
CA ALA A 17 -2.13 1.46 -4.89
C ALA A 17 -2.64 2.46 -5.93
N ASP A 18 -2.12 2.42 -7.16
CA ASP A 18 -2.56 3.27 -8.27
C ASP A 18 -4.02 3.01 -8.65
N LEU A 19 -4.44 1.74 -8.70
CA LEU A 19 -5.83 1.39 -8.97
C LEU A 19 -6.78 1.92 -7.87
N LEU A 20 -6.32 1.90 -6.61
CA LEU A 20 -7.05 2.45 -5.46
C LEU A 20 -6.99 3.98 -5.37
N HIS A 21 -6.19 4.65 -6.20
CA HIS A 21 -6.23 6.11 -6.38
C HIS A 21 -7.42 6.53 -7.23
N THR A 22 -7.67 5.75 -8.28
CA THR A 22 -8.65 6.06 -9.33
C THR A 22 -10.01 5.37 -9.13
N SER A 23 -10.08 4.43 -8.19
CA SER A 23 -11.25 3.58 -7.94
C SER A 23 -11.60 3.50 -6.46
N ASP A 24 -12.90 3.40 -6.16
CA ASP A 24 -13.39 3.06 -4.83
C ASP A 24 -12.87 1.67 -4.39
N ALA A 25 -12.42 1.55 -3.13
CA ALA A 25 -11.92 0.31 -2.50
C ALA A 25 -12.98 -0.78 -2.44
N GLU A 26 -14.26 -0.43 -2.41
CA GLU A 26 -15.31 -1.44 -2.53
C GLU A 26 -15.22 -2.18 -3.86
N SER A 27 -14.93 -1.43 -4.93
CA SER A 27 -14.81 -1.93 -6.29
C SER A 27 -13.46 -2.62 -6.60
N PHE A 28 -12.50 -2.55 -5.67
CA PHE A 28 -11.16 -3.13 -5.81
C PHE A 28 -11.17 -4.66 -5.67
N SER A 29 -10.82 -5.35 -6.75
CA SER A 29 -10.84 -6.82 -6.83
C SER A 29 -9.57 -7.39 -7.47
N VAL A 30 -9.27 -8.66 -7.19
CA VAL A 30 -8.09 -9.35 -7.76
C VAL A 30 -8.23 -9.41 -9.28
N ARG A 31 -9.46 -9.56 -9.79
CA ARG A 31 -9.74 -9.53 -11.22
C ARG A 31 -9.37 -8.21 -11.89
N LYS A 32 -9.74 -7.06 -11.30
CA LYS A 32 -9.35 -5.76 -11.86
C LYS A 32 -7.84 -5.57 -11.83
N LEU A 33 -7.19 -5.92 -10.72
CA LEU A 33 -5.74 -5.86 -10.60
C LEU A 33 -5.04 -6.75 -11.63
N ALA A 34 -5.51 -7.99 -11.81
CA ALA A 34 -5.00 -8.93 -12.80
C ALA A 34 -5.17 -8.41 -14.23
N ALA A 35 -6.31 -7.78 -14.53
CA ALA A 35 -6.57 -7.17 -15.83
C ALA A 35 -5.59 -6.02 -16.12
N VAL A 36 -5.33 -5.14 -15.14
CA VAL A 36 -4.34 -4.06 -15.29
C VAL A 36 -2.92 -4.62 -15.49
N LEU A 37 -2.56 -5.68 -14.76
CA LEU A 37 -1.27 -6.35 -14.86
C LEU A 37 -1.15 -7.30 -16.07
N GLY A 38 -2.20 -7.48 -16.87
CA GLY A 38 -2.20 -8.43 -17.99
C GLY A 38 -1.91 -9.88 -17.58
N THR A 39 -2.30 -10.30 -16.37
CA THR A 39 -2.06 -11.65 -15.82
C THR A 39 -3.36 -12.35 -15.45
N ASP A 40 -3.30 -13.65 -15.16
CA ASP A 40 -4.43 -14.40 -14.62
C ASP A 40 -4.66 -14.09 -13.12
N SER A 41 -5.92 -14.06 -12.67
CA SER A 41 -6.22 -13.82 -11.25
C SER A 41 -5.67 -14.91 -10.32
N SER A 42 -5.58 -16.16 -10.81
CA SER A 42 -5.00 -17.30 -10.08
C SER A 42 -3.56 -17.06 -9.63
N SER A 43 -2.76 -16.35 -10.44
CA SER A 43 -1.38 -16.02 -10.09
C SER A 43 -1.31 -15.08 -8.90
N LEU A 44 -2.25 -14.12 -8.82
CA LEU A 44 -2.32 -13.11 -7.76
C LEU A 44 -2.92 -13.63 -6.45
N TYR A 45 -3.85 -14.61 -6.50
CA TYR A 45 -4.44 -15.19 -5.30
C TYR A 45 -3.40 -15.85 -4.37
N ARG A 46 -2.26 -16.29 -4.92
CA ARG A 46 -1.15 -16.83 -4.11
C ARG A 46 -0.45 -15.78 -3.24
N HIS A 47 -0.58 -14.50 -3.57
CA HIS A 47 0.05 -13.41 -2.82
C HIS A 47 -0.82 -12.90 -1.65
N PHE A 48 -2.14 -13.17 -1.66
CA PHE A 48 -3.07 -12.58 -0.69
C PHE A 48 -4.07 -13.59 -0.14
N ARG A 49 -4.09 -13.76 1.18
CA ARG A 49 -5.00 -14.69 1.86
C ARG A 49 -6.47 -14.26 1.79
N ASN A 50 -6.75 -12.96 1.88
CA ASN A 50 -8.11 -12.39 1.82
C ASN A 50 -8.08 -10.90 1.42
N LYS A 51 -9.27 -10.30 1.25
CA LYS A 51 -9.42 -8.88 0.88
C LYS A 51 -8.73 -7.94 1.88
N THR A 52 -8.89 -8.19 3.17
CA THR A 52 -8.32 -7.35 4.23
C THR A 52 -6.80 -7.37 4.21
N GLU A 53 -6.17 -8.55 4.18
CA GLU A 53 -4.71 -8.71 4.11
C GLU A 53 -4.12 -7.98 2.89
N ARG A 54 -4.81 -8.05 1.75
CA ARG A 54 -4.41 -7.31 0.56
C ARG A 54 -4.47 -5.80 0.76
N LEU A 55 -5.56 -5.28 1.33
CA LEU A 55 -5.70 -3.83 1.60
C LEU A 55 -4.67 -3.36 2.64
N ARG A 56 -4.35 -4.18 3.65
CA ARG A 56 -3.29 -3.92 4.63
C ARG A 56 -1.92 -3.87 3.97
N ALA A 57 -1.62 -4.79 3.04
CA ALA A 57 -0.38 -4.79 2.29
C ALA A 57 -0.22 -3.54 1.39
N VAL A 58 -1.31 -3.09 0.75
CA VAL A 58 -1.28 -1.83 -0.01
C VAL A 58 -1.08 -0.63 0.93
N ALA A 59 -1.76 -0.60 2.08
CA ALA A 59 -1.54 0.44 3.07
C ALA A 59 -0.08 0.45 3.58
N ASP A 60 0.52 -0.73 3.80
CA ASP A 60 1.93 -0.83 4.20
C ASP A 60 2.88 -0.24 3.15
N ARG A 61 2.59 -0.48 1.88
CA ARG A 61 3.39 0.05 0.77
C ARG A 61 3.34 1.58 0.72
N ILE A 62 2.17 2.17 0.98
CA ILE A 62 2.00 3.63 1.08
C ILE A 62 2.83 4.18 2.25
N LEU A 63 2.81 3.52 3.41
CA LEU A 63 3.62 3.92 4.56
C LEU A 63 5.12 3.85 4.24
N ALA A 64 5.57 2.76 3.63
CA ALA A 64 6.97 2.58 3.25
C ALA A 64 7.42 3.67 2.27
N ALA A 65 6.60 4.00 1.27
CA ALA A 65 6.88 5.09 0.34
C ALA A 65 6.89 6.46 1.04
N ALA A 66 6.00 6.72 1.99
CA ALA A 66 5.94 7.98 2.73
C ALA A 66 7.17 8.21 3.61
N MET A 67 7.72 7.12 4.15
CA MET A 67 8.90 7.13 5.01
C MET A 67 10.21 6.95 4.24
N ASP A 68 10.16 6.73 2.92
CA ASP A 68 11.36 6.61 2.10
C ASP A 68 12.19 7.91 2.18
N GLY A 69 13.49 7.74 2.42
CA GLY A 69 14.43 8.85 2.66
C GLY A 69 14.15 9.71 3.89
N TYR A 70 13.19 9.35 4.77
CA TYR A 70 12.96 10.10 6.01
C TYR A 70 14.18 10.01 6.92
N ARG A 71 14.66 11.18 7.36
CA ARG A 71 15.73 11.33 8.33
C ARG A 71 15.18 12.12 9.50
N PRO A 72 14.99 11.49 10.68
CA PRO A 72 14.52 12.20 11.87
C PRO A 72 15.48 13.34 12.22
N ASP A 73 14.94 14.53 12.44
CA ASP A 73 15.69 15.72 12.83
C ASP A 73 14.88 16.57 13.83
N GLY A 74 15.57 17.33 14.66
CA GLY A 74 14.97 18.17 15.70
C GLY A 74 14.46 17.42 16.92
N ASP A 75 13.69 18.12 17.75
CA ASP A 75 13.10 17.57 18.97
C ASP A 75 11.99 16.54 18.69
N TRP A 76 11.56 15.83 19.73
CA TRP A 76 10.57 14.78 19.59
C TRP A 76 9.21 15.28 19.04
N LYS A 77 8.83 16.53 19.29
CA LYS A 77 7.59 17.13 18.76
C LYS A 77 7.73 17.40 17.27
N GLN A 78 8.88 17.91 16.84
CA GLN A 78 9.20 18.12 15.43
C GLN A 78 9.19 16.80 14.66
N ARG A 79 9.81 15.74 15.22
CA ARG A 79 9.81 14.39 14.63
C ARG A 79 8.39 13.82 14.48
N ILE A 80 7.57 13.87 15.53
CA ILE A 80 6.17 13.39 15.46
C ILE A 80 5.37 14.20 14.43
N THR A 81 5.56 15.52 14.40
CA THR A 81 4.86 16.40 13.46
C THR A 81 5.26 16.09 12.01
N ALA A 82 6.55 15.91 11.74
CA ALA A 82 7.06 15.57 10.42
C ALA A 82 6.53 14.21 9.94
N THR A 83 6.54 13.18 10.81
CA THR A 83 5.96 11.88 10.49
C THR A 83 4.45 12.01 10.22
N ALA A 84 3.70 12.71 11.08
CA ALA A 84 2.25 12.90 10.89
C ALA A 84 1.91 13.63 9.58
N GLN A 85 2.70 14.63 9.19
CA GLN A 85 2.53 15.35 7.92
C GLN A 85 2.75 14.44 6.71
N ARG A 86 3.82 13.64 6.72
CA ARG A 86 4.11 12.65 5.66
C ARG A 86 2.98 11.64 5.51
N LEU A 87 2.50 11.11 6.63
CA LEU A 87 1.38 10.16 6.63
C LEU A 87 0.09 10.79 6.11
N ARG A 88 -0.21 12.02 6.54
CA ARG A 88 -1.38 12.77 6.06
C ARG A 88 -1.31 13.00 4.55
N GLU A 89 -0.15 13.36 4.01
CA GLU A 89 0.04 13.57 2.58
C GLU A 89 -0.12 12.24 1.79
N ALA A 90 0.49 11.17 2.28
CA ALA A 90 0.43 9.85 1.65
C ALA A 90 -1.01 9.29 1.61
N PHE A 91 -1.74 9.38 2.71
CA PHE A 91 -3.13 8.92 2.79
C PHE A 91 -4.16 9.91 2.25
N GLY A 92 -3.81 11.18 2.05
CA GLY A 92 -4.72 12.20 1.51
C GLY A 92 -5.32 11.81 0.16
N ARG A 93 -4.58 11.00 -0.61
CA ARG A 93 -5.01 10.43 -1.91
C ARG A 93 -5.83 9.14 -1.78
N HIS A 94 -5.91 8.55 -0.58
CA HIS A 94 -6.53 7.23 -0.33
C HIS A 94 -7.23 7.14 1.05
N PRO A 95 -8.34 7.87 1.30
CA PRO A 95 -9.01 7.90 2.61
C PRO A 95 -9.44 6.51 3.10
N GLN A 96 -9.89 5.65 2.19
CA GLN A 96 -10.26 4.26 2.46
C GLN A 96 -9.11 3.40 3.00
N LEU A 97 -7.89 3.61 2.51
CA LEU A 97 -6.71 2.89 3.00
C LEU A 97 -6.26 3.43 4.35
N ALA A 98 -6.48 4.72 4.62
CA ALA A 98 -6.28 5.29 5.94
C ALA A 98 -7.21 4.65 6.98
N ALA A 99 -8.49 4.43 6.62
CA ALA A 99 -9.46 3.75 7.47
C ALA A 99 -9.07 2.27 7.74
N ILE A 100 -8.61 1.56 6.71
CA ILE A 100 -8.09 0.19 6.86
C ILE A 100 -6.87 0.16 7.79
N TRP A 101 -5.92 1.07 7.58
CA TRP A 101 -4.72 1.16 8.40
C TRP A 101 -5.05 1.51 9.86
N GLY A 102 -5.90 2.50 10.10
CA GLY A 102 -6.32 2.87 11.46
C GLY A 102 -7.09 1.75 12.18
N ARG A 103 -7.83 0.90 11.44
CA ARG A 103 -8.62 -0.20 12.03
C ARG A 103 -7.80 -1.47 12.30
N TYR A 104 -6.86 -1.81 11.43
CA TYR A 104 -6.19 -3.12 11.44
C TYR A 104 -4.67 -3.06 11.57
N GLY A 105 -4.08 -1.87 11.45
CA GLY A 105 -2.66 -1.71 11.15
C GLY A 105 -2.30 -2.33 9.78
N SER A 106 -1.11 -2.04 9.29
CA SER A 106 -0.60 -2.67 8.06
C SER A 106 0.29 -3.88 8.35
N GLY A 107 1.01 -3.88 9.48
CA GLY A 107 1.78 -5.01 10.00
C GLY A 107 3.07 -5.34 9.23
N GLY A 108 3.43 -4.54 8.23
CA GLY A 108 4.63 -4.72 7.41
C GLY A 108 5.75 -3.73 7.75
N THR A 109 6.74 -3.64 6.86
CA THR A 109 7.92 -2.78 7.04
C THR A 109 7.54 -1.31 7.11
N GLY A 110 6.54 -0.87 6.32
CA GLY A 110 6.06 0.50 6.36
C GLY A 110 5.55 0.90 7.74
N SER A 111 4.77 0.04 8.41
CA SER A 111 4.34 0.32 9.79
C SER A 111 5.49 0.38 10.79
N ARG A 112 6.57 -0.37 10.58
CA ARG A 112 7.75 -0.31 11.46
C ARG A 112 8.51 1.00 11.30
N LEU A 113 8.72 1.46 10.07
CA LEU A 113 9.40 2.73 9.78
C LEU A 113 8.69 3.95 10.39
N VAL A 114 7.36 3.90 10.56
CA VAL A 114 6.60 4.97 11.21
C VAL A 114 6.85 5.04 12.72
N MET A 115 7.22 3.93 13.34
CA MET A 115 7.37 3.79 14.79
C MET A 115 8.81 4.05 15.27
N GLU A 116 9.78 4.15 14.35
CA GLU A 116 11.21 4.42 14.61
C GLU A 116 11.53 5.94 14.57
#